data_AF-A0A1X1K6T0-F1
#
_entry.id   AF-A0A1X1K6T0-F1
#
_cell.length_a   1.000
_cell.length_b   1.000
_cell.length_c   1.000
_cell.angle_alpha   90.00
_cell.angle_beta   90.00
_cell.angle_gamma   90.00
#
_symmetry.space_group_name_H-M   'P 1'
#
loop_
_entity.id
_entity.type
_entity.pdbx_description
1 polymer ?
#
loop_
_entity_poly.entity_id
_entity_poly.type
_entity_poly.pdbx_seq_one_letter_code
_entity_poly.pdbx_strand_id
1 'polypeptide(L)'
;MTENLKAALSYAVELADKENKIISSSSGKEYFDINKHDFRELSPRKYAPTLELQTLKSLVDYLKSDNDFIGGHRLVVVVESYQKVSVYDQADIEYGKRPQLVSVKASVPFIPFSNWCNQEEFNIMLQSMFINDADRNLVLDFASHLKIEKGAEAQDNGVTQTVTVRDGVASLAQAKTPNPVTLRPYRTFNEVEQPASQFVFRVNKSANLALFEADGGKWKLDAVKNISDYLKTELANNDRITILA
;
A
#
# COMPACT_ATOMS: atom_id res chain seq x y z
N MET A 1 55.59 -40.47 14.42
CA MET A 1 55.74 -39.08 14.90
C MET A 1 54.65 -38.15 14.38
N THR A 2 54.26 -38.24 13.11
CA THR A 2 53.20 -37.42 12.47
C THR A 2 51.79 -37.66 13.03
N GLU A 3 51.42 -38.90 13.34
CA GLU A 3 50.13 -39.26 13.96
C GLU A 3 49.91 -38.57 15.31
N ASN A 4 50.93 -38.58 16.18
CA ASN A 4 50.85 -37.94 17.50
C ASN A 4 50.73 -36.41 17.40
N LEU A 5 51.30 -35.80 16.37
CA LEU A 5 51.22 -34.36 16.13
C LEU A 5 49.80 -33.97 15.67
N LYS A 6 49.19 -34.78 14.79
CA LYS A 6 47.80 -34.60 14.34
C LYS A 6 46.82 -34.77 15.50
N ALA A 7 47.03 -35.76 16.35
CA ALA A 7 46.23 -35.98 17.56
C ALA A 7 46.34 -34.80 18.54
N ALA A 8 47.55 -34.29 18.79
CA ALA A 8 47.77 -33.15 19.67
C ALA A 8 47.14 -31.85 19.14
N LEU A 9 47.24 -31.58 17.83
CA LEU A 9 46.61 -30.43 17.20
C LEU A 9 45.08 -30.54 17.23
N SER A 10 44.53 -31.73 16.98
CA SER A 10 43.08 -31.96 17.05
C SER A 10 42.55 -31.75 18.47
N TYR A 11 43.29 -32.22 19.47
CA TYR A 11 42.95 -32.02 20.89
C TYR A 11 43.04 -30.55 21.32
N ALA A 12 44.02 -29.79 20.80
CA ALA A 12 44.14 -28.36 21.07
C ALA A 12 42.98 -27.54 20.47
N VAL A 13 42.53 -27.89 19.26
CA VAL A 13 41.34 -27.28 18.64
C VAL A 13 40.09 -27.61 19.44
N GLU A 14 39.94 -28.88 19.88
CA GLU A 14 38.80 -29.30 20.69
C GLU A 14 38.76 -28.60 22.07
N LEU A 15 39.92 -28.38 22.71
CA LEU A 15 40.02 -27.60 23.95
C LEU A 15 39.66 -26.13 23.74
N ALA A 16 40.12 -25.52 22.63
CA ALA A 16 39.78 -24.14 22.29
C ALA A 16 38.27 -23.97 21.98
N ASP A 17 37.62 -25.00 21.41
CA ASP A 17 36.18 -25.00 21.21
C ASP A 17 35.38 -25.23 22.51
N LYS A 18 36.00 -25.86 23.52
CA LYS A 18 35.43 -26.10 24.86
C LYS A 18 35.66 -24.95 25.85
N GLU A 19 36.52 -23.97 25.55
CA GLU A 19 36.56 -22.74 26.35
C GLU A 19 35.18 -22.08 26.32
N ASN A 20 34.66 -21.68 27.49
CA ASN A 20 33.35 -21.06 27.60
C ASN A 20 33.28 -19.82 26.71
N LYS A 21 32.62 -19.95 25.56
CA LYS A 21 32.32 -18.85 24.64
C LYS A 21 31.22 -17.93 25.20
N ILE A 22 30.70 -18.20 26.39
CA ILE A 22 29.68 -17.42 27.07
C ILE A 22 30.35 -16.48 28.07
N ILE A 23 30.13 -15.17 27.90
CA ILE A 23 30.65 -14.11 28.77
C ILE A 23 29.45 -13.38 29.38
N SER A 24 29.49 -13.18 30.69
CA SER A 24 28.48 -12.39 31.41
C SER A 24 28.98 -10.96 31.62
N SER A 25 28.15 -9.96 31.29
CA SER A 25 28.43 -8.55 31.61
C SER A 25 28.21 -8.27 33.10
N SER A 26 28.70 -7.12 33.58
CA SER A 26 28.40 -6.59 34.91
C SER A 26 26.91 -6.31 35.14
N SER A 27 26.12 -6.20 34.07
CA SER A 27 24.66 -6.06 34.10
C SER A 27 23.91 -7.40 34.11
N GLY A 28 24.62 -8.53 34.14
CA GLY A 28 24.03 -9.87 34.16
C GLY A 28 23.54 -10.38 32.80
N LYS A 29 23.84 -9.67 31.70
CA LYS A 29 23.53 -10.12 30.33
C LYS A 29 24.59 -11.12 29.88
N GLU A 30 24.18 -12.16 29.18
CA GLU A 30 25.09 -13.19 28.67
C GLU A 30 25.29 -13.04 27.17
N TYR A 31 26.53 -13.21 26.72
CA TYR A 31 26.94 -13.05 25.33
C TYR A 31 27.71 -14.28 24.87
N PHE A 32 27.43 -14.74 23.65
CA PHE A 32 28.24 -15.72 22.95
C PHE A 32 29.29 -15.01 22.09
N ASP A 33 30.55 -15.32 22.31
CA ASP A 33 31.67 -14.78 21.56
C ASP A 33 32.12 -15.77 20.47
N ILE A 34 31.81 -15.45 19.22
CA ILE A 34 32.13 -16.33 18.08
C ILE A 34 33.63 -16.28 17.75
N ASN A 35 34.28 -15.12 17.85
CA ASN A 35 35.62 -14.86 17.30
C ASN A 35 36.50 -13.92 18.17
N LYS A 36 36.31 -13.90 19.50
CA LYS A 36 37.00 -13.02 20.47
C LYS A 36 36.66 -11.53 20.38
N HIS A 37 35.76 -11.14 19.46
CA HIS A 37 35.41 -9.74 19.15
C HIS A 37 33.98 -9.58 18.59
N ASP A 38 33.21 -10.67 18.44
CA ASP A 38 31.81 -10.63 17.93
C ASP A 38 30.89 -11.21 19.00
N PHE A 39 30.44 -10.33 19.90
CA PHE A 39 29.57 -10.66 21.01
C PHE A 39 28.10 -10.66 20.57
N ARG A 40 27.45 -11.82 20.65
CA ARG A 40 26.01 -11.94 20.42
C ARG A 40 25.29 -12.20 21.73
N GLU A 41 24.42 -11.30 22.15
CA GLU A 41 23.59 -11.51 23.34
C GLU A 41 22.78 -12.80 23.19
N LEU A 42 22.86 -13.70 24.18
CA LEU A 42 22.23 -15.03 24.14
C LEU A 42 20.71 -14.93 24.26
N SER A 43 20.24 -13.99 25.08
CA SER A 43 18.81 -13.74 25.30
C SER A 43 18.50 -12.27 25.01
N PRO A 44 18.57 -11.86 23.73
CA PRO A 44 18.31 -10.47 23.37
C PRO A 44 16.87 -10.11 23.69
N ARG A 45 16.64 -8.83 24.00
CA ARG A 45 15.29 -8.30 24.18
C ARG A 45 14.41 -8.64 22.97
N LYS A 46 13.29 -9.31 23.21
CA LYS A 46 12.31 -9.66 22.19
C LYS A 46 11.29 -8.53 22.06
N TYR A 47 10.99 -8.19 20.82
CA TYR A 47 9.90 -7.26 20.48
C TYR A 47 8.68 -8.07 20.08
N ALA A 48 7.49 -7.58 20.46
CA ALA A 48 6.25 -8.13 19.95
C ALA A 48 6.22 -8.02 18.42
N PRO A 49 5.61 -8.99 17.72
CA PRO A 49 5.43 -8.88 16.28
C PRO A 49 4.51 -7.70 15.94
N THR A 50 4.70 -7.13 14.74
CA THR A 50 3.85 -6.06 14.22
C THR A 50 2.40 -6.52 14.13
N LEU A 51 1.48 -5.70 14.64
CA LEU A 51 0.05 -5.92 14.48
C LEU A 51 -0.37 -5.48 13.06
N GLU A 52 -0.91 -6.41 12.27
CA GLU A 52 -1.39 -6.13 10.92
C GLU A 52 -2.89 -5.82 10.91
N LEU A 53 -3.25 -4.65 10.40
CA LEU A 53 -4.61 -4.13 10.34
C LEU A 53 -4.99 -3.72 8.91
N GLN A 54 -6.29 -3.57 8.65
CA GLN A 54 -6.80 -3.23 7.30
C GLN A 54 -7.50 -1.86 7.22
N THR A 55 -7.88 -1.28 8.35
CA THR A 55 -8.72 -0.07 8.42
C THR A 55 -8.07 0.98 9.30
N LEU A 56 -8.16 2.26 8.92
CA LEU A 56 -7.74 3.38 9.77
C LEU A 56 -8.59 3.43 11.05
N LYS A 57 -9.85 3.00 10.98
CA LYS A 57 -10.69 2.88 12.18
C LYS A 57 -10.10 1.91 13.20
N SER A 58 -9.68 0.72 12.77
CA SER A 58 -9.07 -0.27 13.69
C SER A 58 -7.77 0.25 14.32
N LEU A 59 -6.97 1.01 13.55
CA LEU A 59 -5.82 1.72 14.08
C LEU A 59 -6.21 2.74 15.16
N VAL A 60 -7.19 3.60 14.89
CA VAL A 60 -7.66 4.62 15.84
C VAL A 60 -8.20 3.96 17.11
N ASP A 61 -9.00 2.91 16.96
CA ASP A 61 -9.57 2.16 18.09
C ASP A 61 -8.45 1.50 18.93
N TYR A 62 -7.44 0.91 18.28
CA TYR A 62 -6.26 0.35 18.97
C TYR A 62 -5.49 1.42 19.75
N LEU A 63 -5.17 2.56 19.13
CA LEU A 63 -4.45 3.66 19.77
C LEU A 63 -5.23 4.33 20.92
N LYS A 64 -6.56 4.21 20.92
CA LYS A 64 -7.44 4.70 22.00
C LYS A 64 -7.71 3.66 23.10
N SER A 65 -7.39 2.38 22.87
CA SER A 65 -7.78 1.27 23.75
C SER A 65 -6.88 1.05 24.98
N ASP A 66 -5.71 1.69 25.03
CA ASP A 66 -4.63 1.44 26.03
C ASP A 66 -4.14 -0.03 26.11
N ASN A 67 -4.48 -0.84 25.10
CA ASN A 67 -3.85 -2.15 24.93
C ASN A 67 -2.32 -1.98 24.77
N ASP A 68 -1.55 -2.98 25.21
CA ASP A 68 -0.09 -2.97 25.20
C ASP A 68 0.56 -1.78 25.94
N PHE A 69 -0.16 -1.13 26.85
CA PHE A 69 0.28 0.04 27.63
C PHE A 69 0.69 1.24 26.77
N ILE A 70 0.17 1.33 25.56
CA ILE A 70 0.55 2.33 24.55
C ILE A 70 0.22 3.74 25.02
N GLY A 71 -0.78 3.93 25.87
CA GLY A 71 -1.15 5.24 26.40
C GLY A 71 0.02 5.94 27.07
N GLY A 72 0.96 5.20 27.67
CA GLY A 72 2.15 5.77 28.32
C GLY A 72 3.29 6.16 27.37
N HIS A 73 3.27 5.72 26.12
CA HIS A 73 4.37 5.88 25.16
C HIS A 73 4.18 7.10 24.27
N ARG A 74 5.28 7.66 23.72
CA ARG A 74 5.18 8.60 22.59
C ARG A 74 5.33 7.83 21.31
N LEU A 75 4.37 7.98 20.41
CA LEU A 75 4.30 7.22 19.18
C LEU A 75 4.51 8.11 17.97
N VAL A 76 5.00 7.50 16.91
CA VAL A 76 5.08 8.12 15.59
C VAL A 76 4.21 7.33 14.63
N VAL A 77 3.14 7.97 14.15
CA VAL A 77 2.28 7.44 13.09
C VAL A 77 2.78 8.01 11.77
N VAL A 78 3.14 7.14 10.83
CA VAL A 78 3.69 7.51 9.54
C VAL A 78 2.74 7.05 8.44
N VAL A 79 2.24 7.98 7.65
CA VAL A 79 1.51 7.70 6.41
C VAL A 79 2.55 7.42 5.33
N GLU A 80 2.96 6.15 5.19
CA GLU A 80 4.01 5.75 4.25
C GLU A 80 3.57 5.86 2.79
N SER A 81 2.28 5.67 2.52
CA SER A 81 1.71 5.81 1.17
C SER A 81 0.19 5.93 1.23
N TYR A 82 -0.42 6.13 0.05
CA TYR A 82 -1.87 6.10 -0.17
C TYR A 82 -2.56 4.77 0.24
N GLN A 83 -1.82 3.72 0.58
CA GLN A 83 -2.37 2.43 1.03
C GLN A 83 -1.73 1.89 2.30
N LYS A 84 -0.78 2.61 2.92
CA LYS A 84 -0.02 2.10 4.05
C LYS A 84 0.20 3.15 5.12
N VAL A 85 -0.14 2.80 6.35
CA VAL A 85 0.14 3.58 7.57
C VAL A 85 0.87 2.67 8.55
N SER A 86 1.94 3.16 9.14
CA SER A 86 2.73 2.43 10.14
C SER A 86 2.77 3.18 11.45
N VAL A 87 2.77 2.47 12.57
CA VAL A 87 2.97 3.04 13.90
C VAL A 87 4.28 2.53 14.46
N TYR A 88 5.09 3.46 14.93
CA TYR A 88 6.37 3.18 15.55
C TYR A 88 6.40 3.67 17.00
N ASP A 89 7.07 2.92 17.87
CA ASP A 89 7.48 3.41 19.18
C ASP A 89 8.68 4.36 19.06
N GLN A 90 9.11 4.93 20.18
CA GLN A 90 10.37 5.67 20.26
C GLN A 90 11.56 4.80 19.84
N ALA A 91 12.65 5.46 19.41
CA ALA A 91 13.89 4.75 19.14
C ALA A 91 14.44 4.16 20.45
N ASP A 92 14.66 2.85 20.46
CA ASP A 92 15.45 2.16 21.46
C ASP A 92 16.92 2.49 21.19
N ILE A 93 17.47 3.41 21.99
CA ILE A 93 18.84 3.91 21.85
C ILE A 93 19.86 2.80 22.20
N GLU A 94 19.53 1.90 23.13
CA GLU A 94 20.42 0.82 23.54
C GLU A 94 20.62 -0.18 22.41
N TYR A 95 19.55 -0.50 21.67
CA TYR A 95 19.58 -1.49 20.60
C TYR A 95 19.61 -0.89 19.18
N GLY A 96 19.55 0.44 19.06
CA GLY A 96 19.53 1.16 17.78
C GLY A 96 18.32 0.81 16.90
N LYS A 97 17.20 0.41 17.51
CA LYS A 97 16.00 -0.07 16.80
C LYS A 97 14.83 0.88 17.00
N ARG A 98 13.93 0.91 16.03
CA ARG A 98 12.63 1.56 16.17
C ARG A 98 11.54 0.51 15.94
N PRO A 99 10.95 -0.05 17.02
CA PRO A 99 9.93 -1.08 16.89
C PRO A 99 8.73 -0.57 16.09
N GLN A 100 8.31 -1.33 15.09
CA GLN A 100 7.03 -1.12 14.41
C GLN A 100 5.96 -1.86 15.21
N LEU A 101 5.02 -1.11 15.78
CA LEU A 101 3.94 -1.66 16.59
C LEU A 101 2.79 -2.13 15.71
N VAL A 102 2.42 -1.32 14.72
CA VAL A 102 1.26 -1.56 13.85
C VAL A 102 1.62 -1.27 12.41
N SER A 103 1.07 -2.09 11.51
CA SER A 103 1.07 -1.91 10.06
C SER A 103 -0.37 -1.96 9.60
N VAL A 104 -0.83 -0.91 8.92
CA VAL A 104 -2.17 -0.85 8.36
C VAL A 104 -2.06 -0.81 6.85
N LYS A 105 -2.63 -1.79 6.17
CA LYS A 105 -2.65 -1.85 4.71
C LYS A 105 -4.08 -1.82 4.19
N ALA A 106 -4.39 -0.82 3.38
CA ALA A 106 -5.72 -0.68 2.78
C ALA A 106 -6.05 -1.90 1.88
N SER A 107 -7.25 -2.44 2.04
CA SER A 107 -7.81 -3.45 1.13
C SER A 107 -8.59 -2.73 0.05
N VAL A 108 -8.07 -2.71 -1.17
CA VAL A 108 -8.68 -2.01 -2.31
C VAL A 108 -8.80 -2.94 -3.51
N PRO A 109 -9.81 -2.74 -4.39
CA PRO A 109 -9.94 -3.52 -5.61
C PRO A 109 -8.74 -3.28 -6.56
N PHE A 110 -8.41 -4.31 -7.34
CA PHE A 110 -7.50 -4.16 -8.47
C PHE A 110 -8.24 -3.57 -9.66
N ILE A 111 -7.80 -2.41 -10.14
CA ILE A 111 -8.38 -1.74 -11.31
C ILE A 111 -7.39 -1.85 -12.48
N PRO A 112 -7.77 -2.47 -13.61
CA PRO A 112 -6.88 -2.73 -14.74
C PRO A 112 -6.71 -1.47 -15.63
N PHE A 113 -6.18 -0.38 -15.07
CA PHE A 113 -5.87 0.82 -15.85
C PHE A 113 -4.88 0.53 -16.98
N SER A 114 -5.02 1.22 -18.10
CA SER A 114 -4.24 1.02 -19.33
C SER A 114 -4.38 -0.36 -19.99
N ASN A 115 -5.30 -1.20 -19.51
CA ASN A 115 -5.63 -2.48 -20.12
C ASN A 115 -6.96 -2.39 -20.85
N TRP A 116 -7.01 -3.02 -22.03
CA TRP A 116 -8.23 -3.14 -22.81
C TRP A 116 -9.12 -4.23 -22.23
N CYS A 117 -10.39 -3.89 -21.99
CA CYS A 117 -11.41 -4.83 -21.54
C CYS A 117 -12.62 -4.75 -22.48
N ASN A 118 -13.40 -5.83 -22.53
CA ASN A 118 -14.63 -5.81 -23.32
C ASN A 118 -15.68 -4.89 -22.65
N GLN A 119 -16.75 -4.58 -23.36
CA GLN A 119 -17.78 -3.64 -22.90
C GLN A 119 -18.42 -4.07 -21.57
N GLU A 120 -18.67 -5.36 -21.36
CA GLU A 120 -19.30 -5.88 -20.14
C GLU A 120 -18.34 -5.76 -18.94
N GLU A 121 -17.10 -6.24 -19.10
CA GLU A 121 -16.04 -6.13 -18.10
C GLU A 121 -15.81 -4.67 -17.68
N PHE A 122 -15.77 -3.76 -18.66
CA PHE A 122 -15.60 -2.33 -18.41
C PHE A 122 -16.78 -1.73 -17.62
N ASN A 123 -18.02 -2.09 -17.98
CA ASN A 123 -19.22 -1.63 -17.30
C ASN A 123 -19.26 -2.14 -15.85
N ILE A 124 -18.89 -3.41 -15.61
CA ILE A 124 -18.81 -3.99 -14.28
C ILE A 124 -17.72 -3.30 -13.45
N MET A 125 -16.54 -3.08 -14.05
CA MET A 125 -15.42 -2.38 -13.41
C MET A 125 -15.84 -0.96 -12.95
N LEU A 126 -16.44 -0.17 -13.84
CA LEU A 126 -16.90 1.19 -13.49
C LEU A 126 -17.96 1.20 -12.38
N GLN A 127 -18.91 0.27 -12.41
CA GLN A 127 -19.98 0.22 -11.41
C GLN A 127 -19.52 -0.26 -10.03
N SER A 128 -18.54 -1.18 -9.99
CA SER A 128 -18.11 -1.84 -8.76
C SER A 128 -16.89 -1.19 -8.09
N MET A 129 -16.01 -0.54 -8.87
CA MET A 129 -14.71 -0.05 -8.37
C MET A 129 -14.60 1.49 -8.31
N PHE A 130 -15.67 2.21 -8.65
CA PHE A 130 -15.70 3.68 -8.64
C PHE A 130 -16.91 4.21 -7.88
N ILE A 131 -16.71 5.35 -7.21
CA ILE A 131 -17.78 6.11 -6.54
C ILE A 131 -18.84 6.52 -7.58
N ASN A 132 -20.12 6.48 -7.19
CA ASN A 132 -21.23 6.93 -8.02
C ASN A 132 -21.33 8.45 -8.07
N ASP A 133 -20.40 9.09 -8.79
CA ASP A 133 -20.37 10.53 -8.98
C ASP A 133 -19.70 10.95 -10.29
N ALA A 134 -19.50 12.27 -10.43
CA ALA A 134 -18.77 12.93 -11.51
C ALA A 134 -19.15 12.39 -12.90
N ASP A 135 -18.16 12.03 -13.72
CA ASP A 135 -18.38 11.61 -15.09
C ASP A 135 -18.68 10.10 -15.22
N ARG A 136 -18.82 9.36 -14.11
CA ARG A 136 -19.00 7.90 -14.17
C ARG A 136 -20.22 7.51 -15.00
N ASN A 137 -21.35 8.17 -14.76
CA ASN A 137 -22.59 7.87 -15.47
C ASN A 137 -22.52 8.29 -16.95
N LEU A 138 -21.79 9.36 -17.27
CA LEU A 138 -21.51 9.77 -18.65
C LEU A 138 -20.72 8.71 -19.41
N VAL A 139 -19.69 8.13 -18.77
CA VAL A 139 -18.88 7.07 -19.37
C VAL A 139 -19.66 5.76 -19.50
N LEU A 140 -20.46 5.39 -18.49
CA LEU A 140 -21.32 4.20 -18.55
C LEU A 140 -22.38 4.32 -19.66
N ASP A 141 -23.01 5.49 -19.79
CA ASP A 141 -24.00 5.75 -20.82
C ASP A 141 -23.38 5.61 -22.22
N PHE A 142 -22.22 6.25 -22.44
CA PHE A 142 -21.47 6.12 -23.69
C PHE A 142 -21.09 4.66 -23.96
N ALA A 143 -20.53 3.98 -22.96
CA ALA A 143 -20.10 2.59 -23.07
C ALA A 143 -21.29 1.67 -23.39
N SER A 144 -22.49 1.93 -22.87
CA SER A 144 -23.70 1.13 -23.12
C SER A 144 -24.21 1.23 -24.57
N HIS A 145 -24.02 2.38 -25.21
CA HIS A 145 -24.43 2.64 -26.59
C HIS A 145 -23.40 2.19 -27.63
N LEU A 146 -22.20 1.77 -27.22
CA LEU A 146 -21.17 1.33 -28.15
C LEU A 146 -21.63 0.11 -28.96
N LYS A 147 -21.52 0.19 -30.28
CA LYS A 147 -21.81 -0.94 -31.17
C LYS A 147 -20.53 -1.68 -31.53
N ILE A 148 -20.51 -2.98 -31.27
CA ILE A 148 -19.45 -3.89 -31.74
C ILE A 148 -19.70 -4.20 -33.22
N GLU A 149 -19.34 -3.28 -34.12
CA GLU A 149 -19.19 -3.61 -35.54
C GLU A 149 -17.71 -3.81 -35.86
N LYS A 150 -17.34 -5.03 -36.26
CA LYS A 150 -16.00 -5.33 -36.76
C LYS A 150 -15.69 -4.40 -37.94
N GLY A 151 -14.75 -3.49 -37.76
CA GLY A 151 -14.29 -2.57 -38.80
C GLY A 151 -14.91 -1.16 -38.75
N ALA A 152 -15.66 -0.80 -37.70
CA ALA A 152 -16.08 0.59 -37.50
C ALA A 152 -14.85 1.51 -37.39
N GLU A 153 -14.78 2.54 -38.23
CA GLU A 153 -13.70 3.52 -38.23
C GLU A 153 -13.85 4.46 -37.03
N ALA A 154 -12.91 4.36 -36.08
CA ALA A 154 -12.77 5.36 -35.03
C ALA A 154 -11.88 6.49 -35.55
N GLN A 155 -12.40 7.72 -35.62
CA GLN A 155 -11.60 8.89 -35.96
C GLN A 155 -11.02 9.49 -34.68
N ASP A 156 -9.69 9.48 -34.56
CA ASP A 156 -8.97 10.01 -33.39
C ASP A 156 -8.29 11.33 -33.76
N ASN A 157 -8.53 12.38 -32.97
CA ASN A 157 -7.88 13.68 -33.15
C ASN A 157 -6.76 13.95 -32.14
N GLY A 158 -6.33 12.92 -31.40
CA GLY A 158 -5.35 13.02 -30.32
C GLY A 158 -5.96 13.24 -28.93
N VAL A 159 -7.17 13.79 -28.84
CA VAL A 159 -7.85 14.09 -27.56
C VAL A 159 -9.11 13.24 -27.37
N THR A 160 -9.99 13.27 -28.37
CA THR A 160 -11.28 12.57 -28.41
C THR A 160 -11.33 11.60 -29.59
N GLN A 161 -12.13 10.56 -29.47
CA GLN A 161 -12.43 9.64 -30.56
C GLN A 161 -13.89 9.79 -30.98
N THR A 162 -14.14 9.90 -32.28
CA THR A 162 -15.50 9.76 -32.83
C THR A 162 -15.72 8.31 -33.21
N VAL A 163 -16.73 7.67 -32.62
CA VAL A 163 -17.08 6.25 -32.85
C VAL A 163 -18.56 6.11 -33.16
N THR A 164 -18.93 5.03 -33.85
CA THR A 164 -20.33 4.69 -34.13
C THR A 164 -20.99 4.08 -32.89
N VAL A 165 -22.12 4.65 -32.48
CA VAL A 165 -22.95 4.22 -31.35
C VAL A 165 -24.38 3.94 -31.82
N ARG A 166 -25.14 3.16 -31.03
CA ARG A 166 -26.57 2.96 -31.24
C ARG A 166 -27.33 4.20 -30.80
N ASP A 167 -28.26 4.65 -31.63
CA ASP A 167 -29.20 5.74 -31.34
C ASP A 167 -30.63 5.18 -31.41
N GLY A 168 -31.03 4.38 -30.43
CA GLY A 168 -32.26 3.59 -30.46
C GLY A 168 -32.09 2.15 -30.99
N VAL A 169 -33.19 1.45 -31.24
CA VAL A 169 -33.19 -0.01 -31.55
C VAL A 169 -32.53 -0.34 -32.89
N ALA A 170 -32.62 0.57 -33.87
CA ALA A 170 -32.17 0.32 -35.24
C ALA A 170 -31.25 1.40 -35.84
N SER A 171 -31.15 2.58 -35.22
CA SER A 171 -30.38 3.72 -35.76
C SER A 171 -28.94 3.72 -35.25
N LEU A 172 -28.05 4.25 -36.09
CA LEU A 172 -26.64 4.47 -35.77
C LEU A 172 -26.34 5.96 -35.83
N ALA A 173 -25.57 6.43 -34.86
CA ALA A 173 -25.06 7.79 -34.82
C ALA A 173 -23.55 7.77 -34.56
N GLN A 174 -22.88 8.87 -34.88
CA GLN A 174 -21.51 9.09 -34.45
C GLN A 174 -21.50 9.86 -33.13
N ALA A 175 -20.78 9.36 -32.13
CA ALA A 175 -20.60 10.03 -30.84
C ALA A 175 -19.11 10.22 -30.55
N LYS A 176 -18.78 11.33 -29.87
CA LYS A 176 -17.42 11.63 -29.40
C LYS A 176 -17.22 11.09 -28.00
N THR A 177 -16.07 10.48 -27.73
CA THR A 177 -15.71 10.05 -26.38
C THR A 177 -15.68 11.26 -25.43
N PRO A 178 -16.15 11.09 -24.18
CA PRO A 178 -16.26 12.19 -23.21
C PRO A 178 -14.92 12.60 -22.59
N ASN A 179 -13.85 12.78 -23.37
CA ASN A 179 -12.52 13.06 -22.84
C ASN A 179 -12.26 14.55 -22.57
N PRO A 180 -11.49 14.88 -21.51
CA PRO A 180 -11.08 14.01 -20.39
C PRO A 180 -12.25 13.73 -19.43
N VAL A 181 -12.23 12.59 -18.75
CA VAL A 181 -13.24 12.23 -17.73
C VAL A 181 -12.65 12.34 -16.33
N THR A 182 -13.42 12.83 -15.38
CA THR A 182 -13.07 12.86 -13.96
C THR A 182 -13.80 11.73 -13.24
N LEU A 183 -13.03 10.83 -12.62
CA LEU A 183 -13.55 9.66 -11.90
C LEU A 183 -12.88 9.51 -10.53
N ARG A 184 -13.60 8.89 -9.58
CA ARG A 184 -13.10 8.56 -8.23
C ARG A 184 -13.04 7.04 -8.01
N PRO A 185 -11.92 6.38 -8.37
CA PRO A 185 -11.72 4.96 -8.06
C PRO A 185 -11.50 4.70 -6.56
N TYR A 186 -11.93 3.53 -6.07
CA TYR A 186 -11.56 3.03 -4.74
C TYR A 186 -10.11 2.53 -4.74
N ARG A 187 -9.17 3.34 -4.23
CA ARG A 187 -7.73 3.05 -4.28
C ARG A 187 -6.95 3.46 -3.02
N THR A 188 -7.63 4.01 -2.02
CA THR A 188 -7.11 4.26 -0.67
C THR A 188 -8.11 3.76 0.39
N PHE A 189 -7.85 4.02 1.67
CA PHE A 189 -8.73 3.66 2.79
C PHE A 189 -10.14 4.20 2.59
N ASN A 190 -11.17 3.40 2.85
CA ASN A 190 -12.56 3.77 2.62
C ASN A 190 -13.07 4.82 3.61
N GLU A 191 -12.36 5.01 4.73
CA GLU A 191 -12.67 6.00 5.77
C GLU A 191 -12.33 7.43 5.34
N VAL A 192 -11.61 7.62 4.23
CA VAL A 192 -11.24 8.94 3.71
C VAL A 192 -11.82 9.19 2.32
N GLU A 193 -11.95 10.46 1.95
CA GLU A 193 -12.40 10.81 0.60
C GLU A 193 -11.44 10.24 -0.46
N GLN A 194 -11.99 9.47 -1.41
CA GLN A 194 -11.21 8.97 -2.54
C GLN A 194 -10.85 10.14 -3.47
N PRO A 195 -9.58 10.38 -3.78
CA PRO A 195 -9.20 11.51 -4.64
C PRO A 195 -9.77 11.34 -6.05
N ALA A 196 -10.29 12.43 -6.61
CA ALA A 196 -10.68 12.48 -8.02
C ALA A 196 -9.44 12.53 -8.92
N SER A 197 -9.47 11.79 -10.02
CA SER A 197 -8.43 11.82 -11.06
C SER A 197 -9.04 12.06 -12.43
N GLN A 198 -8.25 12.70 -13.29
CA GLN A 198 -8.56 12.77 -14.72
C GLN A 198 -8.08 11.49 -15.40
N PHE A 199 -8.89 11.00 -16.33
CA PHE A 199 -8.59 9.86 -17.19
C PHE A 199 -8.85 10.19 -18.65
N VAL A 200 -8.07 9.57 -19.53
CA VAL A 200 -8.38 9.46 -20.95
C VAL A 200 -9.08 8.13 -21.19
N PHE A 201 -10.32 8.20 -21.65
CA PHE A 201 -11.11 7.05 -22.07
C PHE A 201 -10.88 6.77 -23.56
N ARG A 202 -10.59 5.51 -23.90
CA ARG A 202 -10.31 5.10 -25.28
C ARG A 202 -11.10 3.85 -25.67
N VAL A 203 -11.40 3.79 -26.95
CA VAL A 203 -11.97 2.64 -27.67
C VAL A 203 -10.94 2.18 -28.70
N ASN A 204 -10.67 0.88 -28.77
CA ASN A 204 -9.80 0.31 -29.81
C ASN A 204 -10.58 -0.27 -31.00
N LYS A 205 -9.86 -0.76 -32.01
CA LYS A 205 -10.43 -1.36 -33.24
C LYS A 205 -11.31 -2.59 -32.99
N SER A 206 -11.15 -3.25 -31.85
CA SER A 206 -11.95 -4.40 -31.42
C SER A 206 -13.17 -3.99 -30.59
N ALA A 207 -13.47 -2.69 -30.50
CA ALA A 207 -14.49 -2.11 -29.61
C ALA A 207 -14.24 -2.39 -28.11
N ASN A 208 -12.99 -2.70 -27.73
CA ASN A 208 -12.62 -2.79 -26.33
C ASN A 208 -12.35 -1.39 -25.77
N LEU A 209 -12.58 -1.25 -24.46
CA LEU A 209 -12.55 -0.02 -23.71
C LEU A 209 -11.35 0.00 -22.76
N ALA A 210 -10.80 1.19 -22.51
CA ALA A 210 -9.72 1.37 -21.53
C ALA A 210 -9.73 2.78 -20.93
N LEU A 211 -9.29 2.88 -19.67
CA LEU A 211 -9.01 4.15 -18.99
C LEU A 211 -7.50 4.30 -18.77
N PHE A 212 -6.97 5.46 -19.11
CA PHE A 212 -5.56 5.83 -18.89
C PHE A 212 -5.50 7.01 -17.92
N GLU A 213 -4.71 6.89 -16.85
CA GLU A 213 -4.52 7.99 -15.89
C GLU A 213 -3.89 9.21 -16.58
N ALA A 214 -4.45 10.39 -16.30
CA ALA A 214 -4.08 11.65 -16.96
C ALA A 214 -3.73 12.77 -15.97
N ASP A 215 -3.49 12.44 -14.69
CA ASP A 215 -3.23 13.41 -13.62
C ASP A 215 -1.78 13.40 -13.10
N GLY A 216 -0.89 12.66 -13.78
CA GLY A 216 0.52 12.55 -13.40
C GLY A 216 0.76 11.89 -12.03
N GLY A 217 -0.24 11.19 -11.48
CA GLY A 217 -0.14 10.58 -10.15
C GLY A 217 -0.31 11.58 -8.99
N LYS A 218 -0.76 12.82 -9.27
CA LYS A 218 -1.05 13.84 -8.25
C LYS A 218 -1.96 13.31 -7.14
N TRP A 219 -2.94 12.49 -7.51
CA TRP A 219 -3.88 11.87 -6.58
C TRP A 219 -3.24 11.13 -5.40
N LYS A 220 -2.01 10.64 -5.56
CA LYS A 220 -1.30 9.92 -4.49
C LYS A 220 -0.99 10.85 -3.32
N LEU A 221 -0.61 12.10 -3.60
CA LEU A 221 -0.37 13.11 -2.58
C LEU A 221 -1.69 13.55 -1.93
N ASP A 222 -2.75 13.70 -2.72
CA ASP A 222 -4.08 14.03 -2.20
C ASP A 222 -4.59 12.90 -1.27
N ALA A 223 -4.36 11.63 -1.62
CA ALA A 223 -4.69 10.49 -0.74
C ALA A 223 -3.88 10.52 0.57
N VAL A 224 -2.57 10.73 0.52
CA VAL A 224 -1.71 10.83 1.71
C VAL A 224 -2.18 11.97 2.62
N LYS A 225 -2.53 13.12 2.03
CA LYS A 225 -3.11 14.25 2.76
C LYS A 225 -4.45 13.88 3.41
N ASN A 226 -5.37 13.25 2.69
CA ASN A 226 -6.66 12.84 3.22
C ASN A 226 -6.53 11.86 4.40
N ILE A 227 -5.59 10.91 4.33
CA ILE A 227 -5.25 10.00 5.44
C ILE A 227 -4.69 10.80 6.63
N SER A 228 -3.74 11.71 6.39
CA SER A 228 -3.16 12.56 7.43
C SER A 228 -4.22 13.37 8.17
N ASP A 229 -5.13 14.01 7.42
CA ASP A 229 -6.18 14.86 7.96
C ASP A 229 -7.20 14.05 8.77
N TYR A 230 -7.57 12.85 8.29
CA TYR A 230 -8.40 11.91 9.04
C TYR A 230 -7.76 11.53 10.38
N LEU A 231 -6.49 11.11 10.37
CA LEU A 231 -5.78 10.70 11.59
C LEU A 231 -5.60 11.86 12.57
N LYS A 232 -5.27 13.06 12.08
CA LYS A 232 -5.15 14.27 12.90
C LYS A 232 -6.47 14.62 13.58
N THR A 233 -7.59 14.45 12.87
CA THR A 233 -8.92 14.70 13.41
C THR A 233 -9.27 13.66 14.49
N GLU A 234 -9.09 12.38 14.18
CA GLU A 234 -9.44 11.28 15.08
C GLU A 234 -8.57 11.19 16.34
N LEU A 235 -7.33 11.66 16.27
CA LEU A 235 -6.33 11.59 17.34
C LEU A 235 -5.96 12.96 17.93
N ALA A 236 -6.75 14.01 17.67
CA ALA A 236 -6.46 15.39 18.05
C ALA A 236 -6.20 15.60 19.56
N ASN A 237 -6.79 14.75 20.42
CA ASN A 237 -6.68 14.86 21.88
C ASN A 237 -5.50 14.07 22.47
N ASN A 238 -4.57 13.58 21.64
CA ASN A 238 -3.43 12.79 22.11
C ASN A 238 -2.09 13.46 21.78
N ASP A 239 -1.60 14.26 22.73
CA ASP A 239 -0.33 15.00 22.64
C ASP A 239 0.93 14.10 22.56
N ARG A 240 0.77 12.78 22.76
CA ARG A 240 1.87 11.81 22.69
C ARG A 240 2.04 11.21 21.30
N ILE A 241 1.12 11.47 20.38
CA ILE A 241 1.15 10.93 19.01
C ILE A 241 1.63 12.01 18.05
N THR A 242 2.74 11.74 17.36
CA THR A 242 3.19 12.54 16.22
C THR A 242 2.73 11.90 14.92
N ILE A 243 2.04 12.63 14.06
CA ILE A 243 1.62 12.15 12.73
C ILE A 243 2.54 12.77 11.67
N LEU A 244 3.16 11.92 10.85
CA LEU A 244 4.01 12.29 9.71
C LEU A 244 3.36 11.78 8.42
N ALA A 245 3.26 12.64 7.40
CA ALA A 245 2.70 12.33 6.10
C ALA A 245 3.48 13.06 5.00
#